data_AF-A0A812V7L4-F1
#
_entry.id   AF-A0A812V7L4-F1
#
_cell.length_a   1.000
_cell.length_b   1.000
_cell.length_c   1.000
_cell.angle_alpha   90.00
_cell.angle_beta   90.00
_cell.angle_gamma   90.00
#
_symmetry.space_group_name_H-M   'P 1'
#
loop_
_entity.id
_entity.type
_entity.pdbx_description
1 polymer ?
#
loop_
_entity_poly.entity_id
_entity_poly.type
_entity_poly.pdbx_seq_one_letter_code
_entity_poly.pdbx_strand_id
1 'polypeptide(L)'
;MDLARLFTKIQCWSCQCGDSEDPVEQKVPVTAMEFRFHHFPDARERRYSESSQGGTSELASETHQNKLSPRELQRQELKQLMRKFATRGMDGVPIQLFDELSGSVRPGMYQIDDLLEYIRLAPEETADSAPYAGPEHIAYICQVVAVASGEECAVHVESGAWNQLTSADQARLLVLVYHTQPHGSLPSVDCRKVCFLESDAASCQMFAMCVRILRRYMEDARQSRHNRLEEALAVLQEGQKMYATQQKVMDTQQEKIERLCRSKPSGTQKAAQQDGPREEAKGEARPQAGAKAWAKAQAARAEKAEAANEESEEDPAEDENEFLGMDTREAEQMIAALQALLAEKEQIHQQLLNEQADAEKRLQALREMGSA
;
A
#
# COMPACT_ATOMS: atom_id res chain seq x y z
N MET A 1 -14.61 -30.47 14.58
CA MET A 1 -15.59 -29.36 14.54
C MET A 1 -15.46 -28.69 13.19
N ASP A 2 -16.57 -28.56 12.47
CA ASP A 2 -16.62 -28.24 11.04
C ASP A 2 -16.71 -26.70 10.85
N LEU A 3 -15.55 -26.02 10.82
CA LEU A 3 -15.45 -24.55 10.73
C LEU A 3 -16.04 -23.99 9.42
N ALA A 4 -16.27 -24.82 8.41
CA ALA A 4 -16.81 -24.40 7.11
C ALA A 4 -18.31 -24.00 7.16
N ARG A 5 -19.07 -24.40 8.19
CA ARG A 5 -20.51 -24.11 8.29
C ARG A 5 -20.88 -22.82 9.03
N LEU A 6 -19.91 -22.12 9.62
CA LEU A 6 -20.16 -20.91 10.42
C LEU A 6 -20.10 -19.59 9.62
N PHE A 7 -19.67 -19.62 8.35
CA PHE A 7 -19.45 -18.41 7.54
C PHE A 7 -20.64 -17.99 6.66
N THR A 8 -21.79 -18.67 6.70
CA THR A 8 -22.87 -18.46 5.71
C THR A 8 -23.88 -17.37 6.03
N LYS A 9 -23.67 -16.50 7.04
CA LYS A 9 -24.68 -15.49 7.39
C LYS A 9 -24.18 -14.15 7.92
N ILE A 10 -23.04 -13.67 7.44
CA ILE A 10 -22.65 -12.26 7.62
C ILE A 10 -23.04 -11.51 6.36
N GLN A 11 -24.29 -11.07 6.28
CA GLN A 11 -24.73 -10.13 5.24
C GLN A 11 -24.05 -8.78 5.50
N CYS A 12 -23.27 -8.34 4.53
CA CYS A 12 -22.57 -7.06 4.55
C CYS A 12 -23.58 -5.89 4.57
N TRP A 13 -23.42 -4.95 5.51
CA TRP A 13 -24.22 -3.72 5.56
C TRP A 13 -24.15 -2.95 4.23
N SER A 14 -23.00 -2.96 3.54
CA SER A 14 -22.86 -2.32 2.22
C SER A 14 -23.69 -2.97 1.11
N CYS A 15 -24.17 -4.21 1.28
CA CYS A 15 -25.01 -4.89 0.29
C CYS A 15 -26.51 -4.62 0.50
N GLN A 16 -26.93 -4.06 1.64
CA GLN A 16 -28.35 -3.86 1.96
C GLN A 16 -28.93 -2.54 1.41
N CYS A 17 -28.14 -1.73 0.71
CA CYS A 17 -28.61 -0.51 0.03
C CYS A 17 -28.88 -0.70 -1.48
N GLY A 18 -28.93 -1.95 -1.98
CA GLY A 18 -28.89 -2.25 -3.42
C GLY A 18 -30.12 -2.87 -4.07
N ASP A 19 -31.23 -3.13 -3.36
CA ASP A 19 -32.46 -3.67 -3.97
C ASP A 19 -33.36 -2.55 -4.52
N SER A 20 -32.80 -1.69 -5.36
CA SER A 20 -33.59 -0.85 -6.26
C SER A 20 -33.51 -1.48 -7.64
N GLU A 21 -34.60 -2.12 -8.05
CA GLU A 21 -34.77 -2.77 -9.35
C GLU A 21 -34.74 -1.74 -10.49
N ASP A 22 -33.55 -1.28 -10.89
CA ASP A 22 -33.33 -0.64 -12.18
C ASP A 22 -31.87 -0.83 -12.62
N PRO A 23 -31.59 -1.67 -13.64
CA PRO A 23 -30.24 -1.85 -14.17
C PRO A 23 -29.91 -0.68 -15.11
N VAL A 24 -29.57 0.47 -14.55
CA VAL A 24 -28.81 1.50 -15.28
C VAL A 24 -27.34 1.26 -14.95
N GLU A 25 -26.58 0.77 -15.94
CA GLU A 25 -25.11 0.65 -15.88
C GLU A 25 -24.47 2.03 -15.70
N GLN A 26 -24.48 2.54 -14.48
CA GLN A 26 -23.71 3.72 -14.12
C GLN A 26 -22.43 3.23 -13.44
N LYS A 27 -21.34 3.12 -14.23
CA LYS A 27 -19.97 2.99 -13.73
C LYS A 27 -19.60 4.26 -12.97
N VAL A 28 -20.06 4.37 -11.73
CA VAL A 28 -19.54 5.39 -10.81
C VAL A 28 -18.26 4.81 -10.21
N PRO A 29 -17.09 5.46 -10.37
CA PRO A 29 -15.87 5.01 -9.72
C PRO A 29 -16.10 5.02 -8.21
N VAL A 30 -15.98 3.87 -7.57
CA VAL A 30 -15.90 3.77 -6.12
C VAL A 30 -14.58 4.39 -5.72
N THR A 31 -14.59 5.71 -5.50
CA THR A 31 -13.44 6.42 -4.93
C THR A 31 -13.23 5.83 -3.54
N ALA A 32 -12.18 5.02 -3.39
CA ALA A 32 -11.77 4.47 -2.10
C ALA A 32 -11.66 5.65 -1.13
N MET A 33 -12.54 5.71 -0.12
CA MET A 33 -12.51 6.78 0.86
C MET A 33 -11.15 6.73 1.55
N GLU A 34 -10.28 7.67 1.21
CA GLU A 34 -9.00 7.85 1.84
C GLU A 34 -9.26 8.37 3.27
N PHE A 35 -9.56 7.45 4.19
CA PHE A 35 -9.46 7.71 5.62
C PHE A 35 -7.98 7.84 5.96
N ARG A 36 -7.36 8.96 5.55
CA ARG A 36 -6.15 9.40 6.22
C ARG A 36 -6.58 9.78 7.63
N PHE A 37 -6.39 8.86 8.57
CA PHE A 37 -6.14 9.24 9.95
C PHE A 37 -4.83 10.03 9.93
N HIS A 38 -4.90 11.28 9.45
CA HIS A 38 -3.84 12.25 9.70
C HIS A 38 -3.57 12.17 11.19
N HIS A 39 -2.30 11.95 11.55
CA HIS A 39 -1.79 11.88 12.91
C HIS A 39 -2.76 12.59 13.86
N PHE A 40 -3.41 11.81 14.73
CA PHE A 40 -4.16 12.43 15.81
C PHE A 40 -3.19 13.40 16.48
N PRO A 41 -3.46 14.72 16.45
CA PRO A 41 -2.54 15.68 17.03
C PRO A 41 -2.33 15.26 18.48
N ASP A 42 -1.08 14.96 18.80
CA ASP A 42 -0.68 14.26 20.00
C ASP A 42 -1.34 14.94 21.21
N ALA A 43 -2.32 14.27 21.83
CA ALA A 43 -3.05 14.83 22.96
C ALA A 43 -2.11 15.07 24.16
N ARG A 44 -0.88 14.55 24.08
CA ARG A 44 0.19 14.71 25.06
C ARG A 44 0.84 16.10 25.05
N GLU A 45 0.71 16.89 23.99
CA GLU A 45 1.23 18.28 23.97
C GLU A 45 0.31 19.31 24.66
N ARG A 46 -0.92 18.95 25.06
CA ARG A 46 -1.85 19.90 25.70
C ARG A 46 -1.66 20.12 27.21
N ARG A 47 -0.69 19.47 27.88
CA ARG A 47 -0.52 19.66 29.34
C ARG A 47 0.54 20.69 29.76
N TYR A 48 1.17 21.42 28.84
CA TYR A 48 2.15 22.45 29.17
C TYR A 48 1.91 23.78 28.45
N SER A 49 0.71 24.36 28.52
CA SER A 49 0.47 25.75 28.08
C SER A 49 -0.79 26.37 28.72
N GLU A 50 -0.88 26.37 30.04
CA GLU A 50 -1.80 27.26 30.77
C GLU A 50 -1.01 28.16 31.73
N SER A 51 -0.37 29.17 31.15
CA SER A 51 -0.05 30.42 31.84
C SER A 51 0.34 31.46 30.80
N SER A 52 -0.64 32.20 30.29
CA SER A 52 -0.61 33.68 30.27
C SER A 52 -1.73 34.23 29.39
N GLN A 53 -2.71 34.85 30.06
CA GLN A 53 -3.34 36.13 29.71
C GLN A 53 -3.95 36.34 28.31
N GLY A 54 -5.28 36.42 28.31
CA GLY A 54 -5.95 37.71 28.05
C GLY A 54 -6.05 38.16 26.58
N GLY A 55 -7.20 37.89 25.96
CA GLY A 55 -7.56 38.48 24.67
C GLY A 55 -8.99 38.11 24.27
N THR A 56 -9.97 38.81 24.83
CA THR A 56 -11.37 38.78 24.40
C THR A 56 -11.49 39.30 22.96
N SER A 57 -11.71 38.40 22.01
CA SER A 57 -12.19 38.75 20.67
C SER A 57 -13.30 37.78 20.28
N GLU A 58 -14.48 38.02 20.87
CA GLU A 58 -15.77 37.59 20.34
C GLU A 58 -15.96 38.23 18.97
N LEU A 59 -15.63 37.49 17.90
CA LEU A 59 -16.12 37.78 16.56
C LEU A 59 -17.02 36.63 16.13
N ALA A 60 -18.31 36.98 16.07
CA ALA A 60 -19.43 36.24 15.54
C ALA A 60 -19.04 35.25 14.43
N SER A 61 -18.92 33.97 14.78
CA SER A 61 -19.05 32.89 13.81
C SER A 61 -20.54 32.71 13.56
N GLU A 62 -21.05 33.48 12.60
CA GLU A 62 -22.41 33.33 12.09
C GLU A 62 -22.62 31.88 11.65
N THR A 63 -23.65 31.31 12.27
CA THR A 63 -24.16 29.96 12.20
C THR A 63 -24.65 29.64 10.78
N HIS A 64 -23.72 29.41 9.85
CA HIS A 64 -24.01 28.66 8.62
C HIS A 64 -24.31 27.21 9.02
N GLN A 65 -25.56 26.95 9.40
CA GLN A 65 -26.17 25.61 9.37
C GLN A 65 -26.23 25.16 7.91
N ASN A 66 -25.07 24.85 7.33
CA ASN A 66 -24.99 24.10 6.09
C ASN A 66 -25.74 22.80 6.32
N LYS A 67 -26.85 22.64 5.59
CA LYS A 67 -27.61 21.40 5.53
C LYS A 67 -26.70 20.33 4.90
N LEU A 68 -25.88 19.70 5.73
CA LEU A 68 -25.07 18.56 5.33
C LEU A 68 -25.99 17.49 4.78
N SER A 69 -25.55 16.84 3.71
CA SER A 69 -26.27 15.71 3.15
C SER A 69 -26.38 14.60 4.22
N PRO A 70 -27.45 13.77 4.20
CA PRO A 70 -27.59 12.65 5.14
C PRO A 70 -26.36 11.75 5.19
N ARG A 71 -25.68 11.56 4.05
CA ARG A 71 -24.44 10.78 3.94
C ARG A 71 -23.25 11.42 4.67
N GLU A 72 -23.15 12.76 4.65
CA GLU A 72 -22.11 13.48 5.37
C GLU A 72 -22.33 13.44 6.88
N LEU A 73 -23.59 13.51 7.33
CA LEU A 73 -23.94 13.35 8.75
C LEU A 73 -23.52 11.98 9.25
N GLN A 74 -23.88 10.90 8.55
CA GLN A 74 -23.44 9.55 8.89
C GLN A 74 -21.91 9.41 8.91
N ARG A 75 -21.22 10.03 7.95
CA ARG A 75 -19.75 10.05 7.91
C ARG A 75 -19.17 10.79 9.13
N GLN A 76 -19.78 11.89 9.55
CA GLN A 76 -19.37 12.62 10.75
C GLN A 76 -19.62 11.82 12.02
N GLU A 77 -20.78 11.18 12.14
CA GLU A 77 -21.10 10.29 13.27
C GLU A 77 -20.09 9.14 13.37
N LEU A 78 -19.79 8.49 12.25
CA LEU A 78 -18.78 7.43 12.21
C LEU A 78 -17.39 7.94 12.60
N LYS A 79 -16.98 9.13 12.12
CA LYS A 79 -15.71 9.75 12.53
C LYS A 79 -15.66 10.05 14.02
N GLN A 80 -16.76 10.55 14.59
CA GLN A 80 -16.85 10.82 16.03
C GLN A 80 -16.80 9.52 16.84
N LEU A 81 -17.49 8.48 16.38
CA LEU A 81 -17.46 7.15 16.98
C LEU A 81 -16.04 6.58 16.99
N MET A 82 -15.35 6.56 15.83
CA MET A 82 -13.96 6.08 15.74
C MET A 82 -13.02 6.89 16.62
N ARG A 83 -13.19 8.22 16.69
CA ARG A 83 -12.39 9.09 17.55
C ARG A 83 -12.58 8.74 19.03
N LYS A 84 -13.83 8.56 19.47
CA LYS A 84 -14.15 8.18 20.86
C LYS A 84 -13.54 6.82 21.19
N PHE A 85 -13.69 5.84 20.30
CA PHE A 85 -13.11 4.51 20.45
C PHE A 85 -11.58 4.56 20.55
N ALA A 86 -10.90 5.25 19.62
CA ALA A 86 -9.45 5.37 19.59
C ALA A 86 -8.92 6.06 20.85
N THR A 87 -9.48 7.23 21.21
CA THR A 87 -9.04 8.00 22.39
C THR A 87 -9.14 7.16 23.65
N ARG A 88 -10.29 6.52 23.86
CA ARG A 88 -10.54 5.65 25.01
C ARG A 88 -9.60 4.44 25.02
N GLY A 89 -9.39 3.80 23.86
CA GLY A 89 -8.52 2.65 23.72
C GLY A 89 -7.04 2.96 23.95
N MET A 90 -6.55 4.11 23.49
CA MET A 90 -5.16 4.54 23.68
C MET A 90 -4.84 4.81 25.15
N ASP A 91 -5.79 5.38 25.90
CA ASP A 91 -5.65 5.64 27.34
C ASP A 91 -5.63 4.36 28.18
N GLY A 92 -6.09 3.24 27.62
CA GLY A 92 -6.28 1.98 28.31
C GLY A 92 -7.67 1.91 28.96
N VAL A 93 -8.35 0.78 28.75
CA VAL A 93 -9.72 0.58 29.22
C VAL A 93 -9.76 -0.57 30.21
N PRO A 94 -10.22 -0.33 31.46
CA PRO A 94 -10.39 -1.41 32.42
C PRO A 94 -11.49 -2.35 31.94
N ILE A 95 -11.19 -3.64 31.97
CA ILE A 95 -12.08 -4.72 31.57
C ILE A 95 -11.99 -5.87 32.56
N GLN A 96 -12.86 -6.85 32.37
CA GLN A 96 -12.90 -8.07 33.13
C GLN A 96 -12.63 -9.24 32.18
N LEU A 97 -11.43 -9.82 32.23
CA LEU A 97 -11.05 -10.99 31.44
C LEU A 97 -11.83 -12.22 31.92
N PHE A 98 -12.53 -12.88 31.00
CA PHE A 98 -13.33 -14.07 31.28
C PHE A 98 -12.59 -15.32 30.78
N ASP A 99 -12.24 -16.19 31.72
CA ASP A 99 -11.61 -17.48 31.42
C ASP A 99 -12.69 -18.55 31.26
N GLU A 100 -12.92 -18.94 30.00
CA GLU A 100 -13.95 -19.89 29.60
C GLU A 100 -13.80 -21.27 30.27
N LEU A 101 -12.57 -21.71 30.53
CA LEU A 101 -12.32 -23.03 31.10
C LEU A 101 -12.66 -23.09 32.59
N SER A 102 -12.38 -22.00 33.32
CA SER A 102 -12.63 -21.93 34.76
C SER A 102 -13.96 -21.26 35.12
N GLY A 103 -14.57 -20.54 34.18
CA GLY A 103 -15.68 -19.63 34.44
C GLY A 103 -15.29 -18.41 35.28
N SER A 104 -14.00 -18.22 35.56
CA SER A 104 -13.53 -17.13 36.41
C SER A 104 -13.42 -15.82 35.65
N VAL A 105 -13.67 -14.72 36.37
CA VAL A 105 -13.50 -13.36 35.86
C VAL A 105 -12.35 -12.71 36.62
N ARG A 106 -11.42 -12.08 35.90
CA ARG A 106 -10.25 -11.40 36.47
C ARG A 106 -10.16 -9.97 35.95
N PRO A 107 -9.71 -9.01 36.76
CA PRO A 107 -9.50 -7.66 36.28
C PRO A 107 -8.37 -7.63 35.23
N GLY A 108 -8.53 -6.76 34.25
CA GLY A 108 -7.55 -6.54 33.20
C GLY A 108 -7.75 -5.19 32.53
N MET A 109 -6.93 -4.93 31.53
CA MET A 109 -7.06 -3.75 30.69
C MET A 109 -6.80 -4.11 29.24
N TYR A 110 -7.51 -3.44 28.31
CA TYR A 110 -7.07 -3.41 26.92
C TYR A 110 -6.55 -2.03 26.55
N GLN A 111 -5.58 -2.00 25.65
CA GLN A 111 -5.01 -0.80 25.07
C GLN A 111 -4.93 -0.95 23.56
N ILE A 112 -5.20 0.14 22.85
CA ILE A 112 -5.07 0.20 21.40
C ILE A 112 -3.84 1.06 21.08
N ASP A 113 -3.06 0.59 20.12
CA ASP A 113 -1.91 1.33 19.60
C ASP A 113 -2.30 2.67 18.96
N ASP A 114 -1.39 3.63 18.92
CA ASP A 114 -1.59 4.95 18.32
C ASP A 114 -1.87 4.87 16.81
N LEU A 115 -1.32 3.85 16.14
CA LEU A 115 -1.57 3.55 14.74
C LEU A 115 -2.84 2.71 14.50
N LEU A 116 -3.56 2.31 15.55
CA LEU A 116 -4.73 1.43 15.47
C LEU A 116 -4.43 0.11 14.74
N GLU A 117 -3.20 -0.41 14.87
CA GLU A 117 -2.78 -1.65 14.19
C GLU A 117 -3.04 -2.90 15.03
N TYR A 118 -2.92 -2.79 16.36
CA TYR A 118 -3.14 -3.91 17.28
C TYR A 118 -3.86 -3.47 18.56
N ILE A 119 -4.48 -4.47 19.20
CA ILE A 119 -5.13 -4.36 20.50
C ILE A 119 -4.35 -5.25 21.46
N ARG A 120 -3.84 -4.65 22.53
CA ARG A 120 -3.14 -5.31 23.62
C ARG A 120 -4.14 -5.57 24.74
N LEU A 121 -4.26 -6.80 25.24
CA LEU A 121 -5.05 -7.13 26.41
C LEU A 121 -4.13 -7.77 27.45
N ALA A 122 -4.08 -7.16 28.64
CA ALA A 122 -3.24 -7.60 29.74
C ALA A 122 -4.08 -7.80 31.02
N PRO A 123 -3.86 -8.88 31.78
CA PRO A 123 -4.41 -8.99 33.12
C PRO A 123 -3.81 -7.91 34.02
N GLU A 124 -4.59 -7.39 34.97
CA GLU A 124 -4.09 -6.41 35.93
C GLU A 124 -3.18 -7.11 36.95
N GLU A 125 -1.96 -6.61 37.13
CA GLU A 125 -1.01 -7.16 38.10
C GLU A 125 -1.47 -6.80 39.52
N THR A 126 -2.20 -7.70 40.18
CA THR A 126 -2.49 -7.55 41.60
C THR A 126 -1.30 -8.06 42.42
N ALA A 127 -0.90 -7.32 43.47
CA ALA A 127 0.27 -7.67 44.29
C ALA A 127 0.19 -9.08 44.92
N ASP A 128 -1.03 -9.62 45.08
CA ASP A 128 -1.30 -10.96 45.61
C ASP A 128 -1.47 -12.03 44.52
N SER A 129 -1.53 -11.66 43.24
CA SER A 129 -1.56 -12.64 42.16
C SER A 129 -0.15 -13.18 41.92
N ALA A 130 0.04 -14.44 42.31
CA ALA A 130 1.20 -15.30 42.08
C ALA A 130 1.81 -15.15 40.66
N PRO A 131 3.03 -15.65 40.40
CA PRO A 131 3.75 -15.57 39.09
C PRO A 131 3.05 -16.17 37.86
N TYR A 132 1.76 -16.49 37.94
CA TYR A 132 0.88 -16.99 36.88
C TYR A 132 -0.16 -15.94 36.44
N ALA A 133 0.23 -14.66 36.34
CA ALA A 133 -0.52 -13.72 35.51
C ALA A 133 -0.63 -14.35 34.11
N GLY A 134 -1.85 -14.48 33.58
CA GLY A 134 -2.09 -15.11 32.28
C GLY A 134 -1.27 -14.45 31.16
N PRO A 135 -1.07 -15.13 30.03
CA PRO A 135 -0.29 -14.55 28.94
C PRO A 135 -0.93 -13.25 28.46
N GLU A 136 -0.10 -12.25 28.21
CA GLU A 136 -0.52 -11.05 27.51
C GLU A 136 -0.99 -11.42 26.08
N HIS A 137 -2.08 -10.80 25.65
CA HIS A 137 -2.67 -11.02 24.33
C HIS A 137 -2.44 -9.80 23.46
N ILE A 138 -1.75 -9.98 22.33
CA ILE A 138 -1.58 -8.95 21.32
C ILE A 138 -2.30 -9.40 20.06
N ALA A 139 -3.39 -8.72 19.72
CA ALA A 139 -4.24 -9.03 18.57
C ALA A 139 -4.09 -7.94 17.51
N TYR A 140 -3.38 -8.25 16.42
CA TYR A 140 -3.34 -7.36 15.26
C TYR A 140 -4.72 -7.29 14.61
N ILE A 141 -5.24 -6.08 14.38
CA ILE A 141 -6.58 -5.87 13.85
C ILE A 141 -6.75 -6.54 12.48
N CYS A 142 -5.71 -6.52 11.66
CA CYS A 142 -5.69 -7.18 10.35
C CYS A 142 -5.66 -8.72 10.42
N GLN A 143 -5.43 -9.30 11.61
CA GLN A 143 -5.44 -10.74 11.89
C GLN A 143 -6.68 -11.20 12.65
N VAL A 144 -7.59 -10.28 12.98
CA VAL A 144 -8.85 -10.59 13.63
C VAL A 144 -9.75 -11.36 12.67
N VAL A 145 -10.10 -12.58 13.04
CA VAL A 145 -10.98 -13.48 12.28
C VAL A 145 -12.43 -13.18 12.57
N ALA A 146 -12.76 -12.98 13.84
CA ALA A 146 -14.11 -12.73 14.30
C ALA A 146 -14.11 -11.83 15.54
N VAL A 147 -15.13 -10.98 15.60
CA VAL A 147 -15.49 -10.21 16.80
C VAL A 147 -16.96 -10.45 17.03
N ALA A 148 -17.32 -10.92 18.21
CA ALA A 148 -18.71 -11.10 18.62
C ALA A 148 -18.98 -10.27 19.87
N SER A 149 -20.20 -9.75 19.99
CA SER A 149 -20.67 -8.98 21.14
C SER A 149 -22.02 -9.47 21.61
N GLY A 150 -22.25 -9.48 22.92
CA GLY A 150 -23.56 -9.80 23.47
C GLY A 150 -23.96 -11.25 23.18
N GLU A 151 -25.19 -11.44 22.70
CA GLU A 151 -25.75 -12.76 22.35
C GLU A 151 -24.98 -13.47 21.23
N GLU A 152 -24.30 -12.74 20.34
CA GLU A 152 -23.47 -13.32 19.27
C GLU A 152 -22.33 -14.19 19.83
N CYS A 153 -21.90 -13.91 21.06
CA CYS A 153 -20.84 -14.64 21.75
C CYS A 153 -21.23 -16.08 22.08
N ALA A 154 -22.53 -16.41 22.16
CA ALA A 154 -23.00 -17.76 22.49
C ALA A 154 -22.53 -18.84 21.50
N VAL A 155 -22.17 -18.44 20.27
CA VAL A 155 -21.64 -19.34 19.23
C VAL A 155 -20.15 -19.63 19.44
N HIS A 156 -19.43 -18.73 20.11
CA HIS A 156 -17.98 -18.81 20.30
C HIS A 156 -17.56 -19.27 21.68
N VAL A 157 -18.47 -19.24 22.66
CA VAL A 157 -18.24 -19.64 24.05
C VAL A 157 -18.88 -21.00 24.31
N GLU A 158 -18.19 -21.88 25.04
CA GLU A 158 -18.73 -23.16 25.50
C GLU A 158 -20.05 -22.94 26.25
N SER A 159 -21.08 -23.71 25.91
CA SER A 159 -22.43 -23.51 26.46
C SER A 159 -22.48 -23.58 27.98
N GLY A 160 -21.60 -24.39 28.60
CA GLY A 160 -21.46 -24.48 30.05
C GLY A 160 -20.96 -23.18 30.68
N ALA A 161 -19.97 -22.52 30.06
CA ALA A 161 -19.43 -21.24 30.52
C ALA A 161 -20.41 -20.09 30.25
N TRP A 162 -21.08 -20.10 29.08
CA TRP A 162 -22.09 -19.10 28.71
C TRP A 162 -23.26 -19.06 29.71
N ASN A 163 -23.76 -20.23 30.14
CA ASN A 163 -24.88 -20.33 31.07
C ASN A 163 -24.52 -19.93 32.51
N GLN A 164 -23.23 -19.82 32.85
CA GLN A 164 -22.78 -19.33 34.15
C GLN A 164 -22.79 -17.80 34.25
N LEU A 165 -22.73 -17.11 33.10
CA LEU A 165 -22.79 -15.65 33.06
C LEU A 165 -24.20 -15.15 33.34
N THR A 166 -24.30 -14.05 34.09
CA THR A 166 -25.58 -13.36 34.26
C THR A 166 -26.03 -12.73 32.94
N SER A 167 -27.32 -12.45 32.78
CA SER A 167 -27.82 -11.75 31.57
C SER A 167 -27.13 -10.38 31.36
N ALA A 168 -26.79 -9.69 32.44
CA ALA A 168 -26.04 -8.44 32.38
C ALA A 168 -24.59 -8.64 31.91
N ASP A 169 -23.93 -9.73 32.29
CA ASP A 169 -22.59 -10.06 31.83
C ASP A 169 -22.60 -10.53 30.38
N GLN A 170 -23.58 -11.36 30.00
CA GLN A 170 -23.80 -11.79 28.62
C GLN A 170 -23.92 -10.59 27.67
N ALA A 171 -24.67 -9.55 28.05
CA ALA A 171 -24.82 -8.33 27.25
C ALA A 171 -23.52 -7.49 27.11
N ARG A 172 -22.57 -7.65 28.03
CA ARG A 172 -21.28 -6.93 28.05
C ARG A 172 -20.11 -7.78 27.55
N LEU A 173 -20.34 -9.05 27.22
CA LEU A 173 -19.30 -9.97 26.80
C LEU A 173 -18.87 -9.69 25.35
N LEU A 174 -17.56 -9.62 25.17
CA LEU A 174 -16.85 -9.57 23.89
C LEU A 174 -16.03 -10.84 23.72
N VAL A 175 -16.05 -11.37 22.50
CA VAL A 175 -15.14 -12.44 22.07
C VAL A 175 -14.34 -11.97 20.87
N LEU A 176 -13.03 -11.97 21.01
CA LEU A 176 -12.09 -11.63 19.95
C LEU A 176 -11.31 -12.89 19.55
N VAL A 177 -11.46 -13.30 18.29
CA VAL A 177 -10.71 -14.42 17.70
C VAL A 177 -9.72 -13.86 16.68
N TYR A 178 -8.45 -14.17 16.85
CA TYR A 178 -7.37 -13.65 16.01
C TYR A 178 -6.29 -14.70 15.74
N HIS A 179 -5.58 -14.55 14.64
CA HIS A 179 -4.43 -15.39 14.31
C HIS A 179 -3.19 -14.99 15.12
N THR A 180 -2.41 -15.98 15.56
CA THR A 180 -1.19 -15.73 16.35
C THR A 180 0.11 -15.78 15.57
N GLN A 181 0.09 -16.41 14.40
CA GLN A 181 1.26 -16.50 13.53
C GLN A 181 1.14 -15.48 12.39
N PRO A 182 2.23 -14.76 12.06
CA PRO A 182 2.26 -13.89 10.90
C PRO A 182 2.04 -14.71 9.62
N HIS A 183 1.28 -14.14 8.69
CA HIS A 183 1.00 -14.72 7.37
C HIS A 183 2.29 -15.24 6.71
N GLY A 184 2.38 -16.54 6.44
CA GLY A 184 3.49 -17.14 5.67
C GLY A 184 4.08 -18.42 6.26
N SER A 185 3.77 -18.78 7.50
CA SER A 185 4.13 -20.07 8.07
C SER A 185 3.02 -21.10 7.79
N LEU A 186 3.32 -22.10 6.96
CA LEU A 186 2.60 -23.37 6.95
C LEU A 186 3.20 -24.21 8.09
N PRO A 187 2.41 -24.86 8.97
CA PRO A 187 1.02 -25.28 8.83
C PRO A 187 -0.01 -24.50 9.71
N SER A 188 -1.29 -24.90 9.61
CA SER A 188 -2.51 -24.32 10.23
C SER A 188 -2.32 -23.14 11.18
N VAL A 189 -2.82 -21.97 10.77
CA VAL A 189 -2.77 -20.73 11.55
C VAL A 189 -3.49 -20.92 12.89
N ASP A 190 -2.72 -21.02 13.98
CA ASP A 190 -3.27 -21.11 15.33
C ASP A 190 -4.07 -19.84 15.63
N CYS A 191 -5.39 -20.01 15.76
CA CYS A 191 -6.28 -18.95 16.26
C CYS A 191 -6.23 -18.93 17.78
N ARG A 192 -6.05 -17.74 18.35
CA ARG A 192 -6.34 -17.48 19.76
C ARG A 192 -7.72 -16.84 19.90
N LYS A 193 -8.36 -17.16 21.00
CA LYS A 193 -9.64 -16.59 21.43
C LYS A 193 -9.40 -15.92 22.77
N VAL A 194 -9.88 -14.69 22.92
CA VAL A 194 -9.92 -14.01 24.22
C VAL A 194 -11.35 -13.53 24.46
N CYS A 195 -11.83 -13.75 25.68
CA CYS A 195 -13.18 -13.37 26.12
C CYS A 195 -13.03 -12.33 27.24
N PHE A 196 -13.78 -11.24 27.16
CA PHE A 196 -13.73 -10.19 28.19
C PHE A 196 -15.04 -9.42 28.28
N LEU A 197 -15.28 -8.84 29.44
CA LEU A 197 -16.47 -8.08 29.77
C LEU A 197 -16.12 -6.59 29.80
N GLU A 198 -16.84 -5.79 29.02
CA GLU A 198 -16.76 -4.34 29.00
C GLU A 198 -17.55 -3.70 30.16
N SER A 199 -17.37 -2.39 30.40
CA SER A 199 -18.08 -1.67 31.46
C SER A 199 -19.60 -1.75 31.31
N ASP A 200 -20.08 -1.66 30.07
CA ASP A 200 -21.49 -1.60 29.71
C ASP A 200 -21.73 -2.16 28.30
N ALA A 201 -23.00 -2.45 27.99
CA ALA A 201 -23.38 -3.09 26.73
C ALA A 201 -23.18 -2.17 25.51
N ALA A 202 -23.31 -0.85 25.68
CA ALA A 202 -23.11 0.10 24.59
C ALA A 202 -21.62 0.20 24.22
N SER A 203 -20.74 0.21 25.21
CA SER A 203 -19.28 0.12 25.05
C SER A 203 -18.86 -1.17 24.36
N CYS A 204 -19.46 -2.30 24.76
CA CYS A 204 -19.27 -3.60 24.10
C CYS A 204 -19.64 -3.54 22.60
N GLN A 205 -20.82 -3.04 22.26
CA GLN A 205 -21.24 -2.89 20.86
C GLN A 205 -20.36 -1.92 20.08
N MET A 206 -19.98 -0.79 20.69
CA MET A 206 -19.06 0.18 20.09
C MET A 206 -17.72 -0.51 19.76
N PHE A 207 -17.13 -1.24 20.70
CA PHE A 207 -15.88 -1.97 20.46
C PHE A 207 -16.00 -2.92 19.27
N ALA A 208 -17.02 -3.78 19.27
CA ALA A 208 -17.20 -4.77 18.20
C ALA A 208 -17.38 -4.11 16.83
N MET A 209 -18.20 -3.06 16.75
CA MET A 209 -18.41 -2.29 15.53
C MET A 209 -17.11 -1.62 15.05
N CYS A 210 -16.37 -0.96 15.94
CA CYS A 210 -15.13 -0.27 15.58
C CYS A 210 -14.07 -1.23 15.05
N VAL A 211 -13.86 -2.37 15.72
CA VAL A 211 -12.89 -3.38 15.27
C VAL A 211 -13.30 -3.99 13.93
N ARG A 212 -14.60 -4.24 13.68
CA ARG A 212 -15.10 -4.71 12.38
C ARG A 212 -14.80 -3.70 11.25
N ILE A 213 -15.02 -2.41 11.51
CA ILE A 213 -14.75 -1.34 10.54
C ILE A 213 -13.26 -1.21 10.27
N LEU A 214 -12.42 -1.18 11.31
CA LEU A 214 -10.97 -1.09 11.18
C LEU A 214 -10.40 -2.29 10.42
N ARG A 215 -10.84 -3.51 10.76
CA ARG A 215 -10.45 -4.73 10.05
C ARG A 215 -10.77 -4.61 8.56
N ARG A 216 -11.99 -4.19 8.21
CA ARG A 216 -12.39 -4.03 6.81
C ARG A 216 -11.52 -3.02 6.09
N TYR A 217 -11.26 -1.88 6.73
CA TYR A 217 -10.39 -0.84 6.17
C TYR A 217 -8.96 -1.35 5.91
N MET A 218 -8.38 -2.09 6.86
CA MET A 218 -7.04 -2.67 6.70
C MET A 218 -7.00 -3.73 5.59
N GLU A 219 -8.06 -4.53 5.45
CA GLU A 219 -8.20 -5.53 4.38
C GLU A 219 -8.30 -4.85 3.01
N ASP A 220 -9.14 -3.83 2.87
CA ASP A 220 -9.29 -3.06 1.62
C ASP A 220 -7.97 -2.35 1.25
N ALA A 221 -7.26 -1.77 2.24
CA ALA A 221 -5.95 -1.15 2.03
C ALA A 221 -4.88 -2.17 1.59
N ARG A 222 -4.88 -3.37 2.20
CA ARG A 222 -3.99 -4.47 1.82
C ARG A 222 -4.29 -4.94 0.39
N GLN A 223 -5.56 -5.14 0.06
CA GLN A 223 -5.97 -5.55 -1.28
C GLN A 223 -5.59 -4.50 -2.33
N SER A 224 -5.80 -3.21 -2.04
CA SER A 224 -5.40 -2.12 -2.93
C SER A 224 -3.90 -2.13 -3.21
N ARG A 225 -3.06 -2.30 -2.17
CA ARG A 225 -1.61 -2.42 -2.35
C ARG A 225 -1.24 -3.67 -3.15
N HIS A 226 -1.90 -4.79 -2.91
CA HIS A 226 -1.68 -6.02 -3.67
C HIS A 226 -1.96 -5.82 -5.16
N ASN A 227 -3.12 -5.27 -5.51
CA ASN A 227 -3.49 -4.99 -6.90
C ASN A 227 -2.46 -4.06 -7.59
N ARG A 228 -1.99 -3.02 -6.90
CA ARG A 228 -0.94 -2.12 -7.43
C ARG A 228 0.38 -2.84 -7.67
N LEU A 229 0.76 -3.78 -6.79
CA LEU A 229 1.97 -4.58 -6.97
C LEU A 229 1.83 -5.56 -8.14
N GLU A 230 0.65 -6.15 -8.33
CA GLU A 230 0.36 -7.02 -9.47
C GLU A 230 0.43 -6.24 -10.80
N GLU A 231 -0.14 -5.04 -10.84
CA GLU A 231 -0.06 -4.14 -12.00
C GLU A 231 1.40 -3.75 -12.31
N ALA A 232 2.16 -3.34 -11.29
CA ALA A 232 3.58 -3.03 -11.45
C ALA A 232 4.39 -4.23 -11.96
N LEU A 233 4.08 -5.44 -11.48
CA LEU A 233 4.69 -6.68 -11.97
C LEU A 233 4.37 -6.95 -13.44
N ALA A 234 3.11 -6.73 -13.84
CA ALA A 234 2.69 -6.91 -15.23
C ALA A 234 3.43 -5.96 -16.18
N VAL A 235 3.56 -4.67 -15.83
CA VAL A 235 4.30 -3.68 -16.59
C VAL A 235 5.78 -4.06 -16.71
N LEU A 236 6.41 -4.51 -15.62
CA LEU A 236 7.81 -4.94 -15.63
C LEU A 236 8.03 -6.16 -16.54
N GLN A 237 7.12 -7.14 -16.49
CA GLN A 237 7.19 -8.32 -17.36
C GLN A 237 7.03 -7.95 -18.84
N GLU A 238 6.14 -7.01 -19.15
CA GLU A 238 5.99 -6.51 -20.52
C GLU A 238 7.24 -5.75 -21.00
N GLY A 239 7.80 -4.89 -20.15
CA GLY A 239 9.08 -4.22 -20.41
C GLY A 239 10.20 -5.23 -20.70
N GLN A 240 10.32 -6.29 -19.90
CA GLN A 240 11.30 -7.37 -20.14
C GLN A 240 11.10 -8.08 -21.49
N LYS A 241 9.84 -8.35 -21.88
CA LYS A 241 9.53 -8.93 -23.20
C LYS A 241 9.92 -7.99 -24.33
N MET A 242 9.67 -6.69 -24.17
CA MET A 242 10.07 -5.67 -25.13
C MET A 242 11.60 -5.61 -25.26
N TYR A 243 12.35 -5.56 -24.15
CA TYR A 243 13.81 -5.57 -24.16
C TYR A 243 14.37 -6.84 -24.82
N ALA A 244 13.82 -8.01 -24.50
CA ALA A 244 14.22 -9.27 -25.15
C ALA A 244 13.98 -9.24 -26.67
N THR A 245 12.90 -8.58 -27.10
CA THR A 245 12.60 -8.39 -28.53
C THR A 245 13.58 -7.43 -29.19
N GLN A 246 13.88 -6.29 -28.55
CA GLN A 246 14.87 -5.33 -29.03
C GLN A 246 16.27 -5.95 -29.12
N GLN A 247 16.68 -6.74 -28.13
CA GLN A 247 17.96 -7.45 -28.14
C GLN A 247 18.08 -8.39 -29.35
N LYS A 248 17.04 -9.18 -29.64
CA LYS A 248 17.02 -10.04 -30.84
C LYS A 248 17.18 -9.25 -32.14
N VAL A 249 16.57 -8.06 -32.23
CA VAL A 249 16.73 -7.18 -33.39
C VAL A 249 18.17 -6.69 -33.51
N MET A 250 18.78 -6.26 -32.40
CA MET A 250 20.19 -5.83 -32.40
C MET A 250 21.13 -6.97 -32.79
N ASP A 251 20.93 -8.17 -32.24
CA ASP A 251 21.74 -9.35 -32.58
C ASP A 251 21.64 -9.69 -34.07
N THR A 252 20.43 -9.61 -34.64
CA THR A 252 20.18 -9.81 -36.07
C THR A 252 20.86 -8.74 -36.93
N GLN A 253 20.86 -7.49 -36.48
CA GLN A 253 21.54 -6.39 -37.17
C GLN A 253 23.06 -6.55 -37.12
N GLN A 254 23.60 -6.93 -35.96
CA GLN A 254 25.02 -7.21 -35.78
C GLN A 254 25.49 -8.34 -36.70
N GLU A 255 24.72 -9.44 -36.79
CA GLU A 255 25.03 -10.54 -37.70
C GLU A 255 25.07 -10.08 -39.18
N LYS A 256 24.13 -9.21 -39.59
CA LYS A 256 24.13 -8.64 -40.96
C LYS A 256 25.37 -7.79 -41.22
N ILE A 257 25.77 -6.96 -40.26
CA ILE A 257 26.99 -6.15 -40.36
C ILE A 257 28.20 -7.05 -40.51
N GLU A 258 28.33 -8.08 -39.69
CA GLU A 258 29.43 -9.04 -39.78
C GLU A 258 29.47 -9.75 -41.13
N ARG A 259 28.32 -10.15 -41.68
CA ARG A 259 28.23 -10.73 -43.03
C ARG A 259 28.70 -9.74 -44.11
N LEU A 260 28.31 -8.48 -44.02
CA LEU A 260 28.74 -7.43 -44.97
C LEU A 260 30.24 -7.13 -44.86
N CYS A 261 30.79 -7.12 -43.64
CA CYS A 261 32.21 -6.95 -43.41
C CYS A 261 33.03 -8.12 -43.97
N ARG A 262 32.52 -9.35 -43.86
CA ARG A 262 33.16 -10.57 -44.44
C ARG A 262 33.02 -10.65 -45.95
N SER A 263 31.91 -10.19 -46.52
CA SER A 263 31.64 -10.27 -47.96
C SER A 263 32.31 -9.17 -48.77
N LYS A 264 32.84 -8.11 -48.13
CA LYS A 264 33.57 -7.04 -48.80
C LYS A 264 34.82 -7.65 -49.46
N PRO A 265 34.84 -7.80 -50.80
CA PRO A 265 35.93 -8.49 -51.45
C PRO A 265 37.22 -7.70 -51.21
N SER A 266 38.28 -8.39 -50.81
CA SER A 266 39.66 -7.88 -50.67
C SER A 266 40.27 -7.47 -52.02
N GLY A 267 39.44 -7.07 -52.98
CA GLY A 267 39.76 -6.81 -54.37
C GLY A 267 40.11 -5.35 -54.60
N THR A 268 41.20 -4.87 -53.99
CA THR A 268 42.05 -3.83 -54.61
C THR A 268 43.49 -3.90 -54.12
N GLN A 269 44.04 -5.11 -53.97
CA GLN A 269 45.48 -5.28 -54.17
C GLN A 269 45.73 -5.47 -55.67
N LYS A 270 45.80 -4.36 -56.41
CA LYS A 270 46.43 -4.37 -57.74
C LYS A 270 47.39 -3.18 -57.87
N ALA A 271 48.61 -3.49 -57.47
CA ALA A 271 49.90 -3.05 -58.02
C ALA A 271 50.35 -1.59 -57.79
N ALA A 272 51.37 -1.46 -56.93
CA ALA A 272 52.45 -0.51 -57.13
C ALA A 272 53.25 -0.90 -58.39
N GLN A 273 53.45 0.05 -59.31
CA GLN A 273 54.77 0.43 -59.84
C GLN A 273 54.60 1.55 -60.88
N GLN A 274 54.95 2.78 -60.52
CA GLN A 274 55.96 3.56 -61.27
C GLN A 274 56.34 4.84 -60.54
N ASP A 275 57.65 5.02 -60.43
CA ASP A 275 58.37 6.18 -59.90
C ASP A 275 57.99 7.51 -60.55
N GLY A 276 57.99 8.58 -59.76
CA GLY A 276 57.98 9.96 -60.23
C GLY A 276 57.99 10.97 -59.08
N PRO A 277 59.02 11.83 -58.95
CA PRO A 277 59.07 12.85 -57.90
C PRO A 277 58.43 14.17 -58.38
N ARG A 278 58.13 15.04 -57.38
CA ARG A 278 57.84 16.49 -57.53
C ARG A 278 56.38 16.76 -57.97
N GLU A 279 55.61 17.65 -57.38
CA GLU A 279 55.88 19.04 -56.97
C GLU A 279 54.72 19.53 -56.08
N GLU A 280 55.01 20.50 -55.21
CA GLU A 280 54.08 21.14 -54.27
C GLU A 280 52.90 21.83 -54.99
N ALA A 281 51.68 21.70 -54.47
CA ALA A 281 50.65 22.74 -54.64
C ALA A 281 49.51 22.63 -53.60
N LYS A 282 49.39 23.71 -52.83
CA LYS A 282 48.17 24.25 -52.19
C LYS A 282 46.88 24.03 -53.01
N GLY A 283 45.77 23.82 -52.30
CA GLY A 283 44.40 23.99 -52.82
C GLY A 283 43.42 23.10 -52.07
N GLU A 284 42.73 23.61 -51.05
CA GLU A 284 41.35 24.11 -51.16
C GLU A 284 40.26 23.01 -51.15
N ALA A 285 39.57 22.97 -50.01
CA ALA A 285 38.12 22.88 -49.83
C ALA A 285 37.23 21.90 -50.67
N ARG A 286 36.39 21.19 -49.88
CA ARG A 286 35.02 20.67 -50.16
C ARG A 286 34.89 19.30 -50.88
N PRO A 287 33.75 18.57 -50.73
CA PRO A 287 32.55 18.88 -49.94
C PRO A 287 32.00 17.78 -49.00
N GLN A 288 31.63 18.20 -47.79
CA GLN A 288 30.64 17.55 -46.91
C GLN A 288 29.22 17.69 -47.51
N ALA A 289 28.92 17.02 -48.63
CA ALA A 289 27.59 17.04 -49.24
C ALA A 289 26.75 15.77 -48.98
N GLY A 290 27.36 14.67 -48.53
CA GLY A 290 26.67 13.38 -48.35
C GLY A 290 25.80 13.27 -47.08
N ALA A 291 26.18 13.93 -45.99
CA ALA A 291 25.50 13.74 -44.70
C ALA A 291 24.17 14.52 -44.58
N LYS A 292 24.01 15.65 -45.29
CA LYS A 292 22.78 16.47 -45.21
C LYS A 292 21.62 15.92 -46.05
N ALA A 293 21.90 15.13 -47.09
CA ALA A 293 20.85 14.54 -47.93
C ALA A 293 20.08 13.43 -47.20
N TRP A 294 20.74 12.67 -46.33
CA TRP A 294 20.09 11.57 -45.60
C TRP A 294 19.23 12.07 -44.44
N ALA A 295 19.67 13.11 -43.73
CA ALA A 295 18.88 13.77 -42.68
C ALA A 295 17.60 14.43 -43.24
N LYS A 296 17.67 15.05 -44.43
CA LYS A 296 16.50 15.68 -45.07
C LYS A 296 15.49 14.65 -45.60
N ALA A 297 15.93 13.45 -45.98
CA ALA A 297 15.05 12.37 -46.42
C ALA A 297 14.31 11.67 -45.26
N GLN A 298 14.86 11.68 -44.05
CA GLN A 298 14.15 11.17 -42.86
C GLN A 298 13.11 12.17 -42.34
N ALA A 299 13.42 13.47 -42.33
CA ALA A 299 12.45 14.51 -41.95
C ALA A 299 11.21 14.53 -42.86
N ALA A 300 11.41 14.41 -44.19
CA ALA A 300 10.30 14.38 -45.15
C ALA A 300 9.45 13.09 -45.07
N ARG A 301 9.94 12.03 -44.39
CA ARG A 301 9.20 10.78 -44.18
C ARG A 301 8.40 10.80 -42.88
N ALA A 302 8.78 11.64 -41.91
CA ALA A 302 8.01 11.91 -40.70
C ALA A 302 6.81 12.84 -41.01
N GLU A 303 7.02 13.93 -41.77
CA GLU A 303 5.91 14.82 -42.17
C GLU A 303 4.86 14.12 -43.05
N LYS A 304 5.26 13.14 -43.86
CA LYS A 304 4.31 12.39 -44.70
C LYS A 304 3.54 11.28 -43.96
N ALA A 305 3.91 10.99 -42.71
CA ALA A 305 3.16 10.09 -41.84
C ALA A 305 2.11 10.84 -41.00
N GLU A 306 2.33 12.12 -40.71
CA GLU A 306 1.33 12.99 -40.06
C GLU A 306 0.24 13.46 -41.03
N ALA A 307 0.60 13.81 -42.27
CA ALA A 307 -0.37 14.32 -43.26
C ALA A 307 -1.34 13.27 -43.84
N ALA A 308 -1.22 11.99 -43.46
CA ALA A 308 -2.14 10.92 -43.89
C ALA A 308 -3.22 10.59 -42.86
N ASN A 309 -3.30 11.37 -41.77
CA ASN A 309 -4.27 11.17 -40.68
C ASN A 309 -5.17 12.41 -40.45
N GLU A 310 -5.27 13.31 -41.43
CA GLU A 310 -5.92 14.63 -41.33
C GLU A 310 -7.16 14.82 -42.22
N GLU A 311 -7.90 13.74 -42.54
CA GLU A 311 -9.24 13.86 -43.13
C GLU A 311 -10.25 13.04 -42.31
N SER A 312 -10.63 13.58 -41.16
CA SER A 312 -11.89 13.30 -40.47
C SER A 312 -12.24 14.49 -39.58
N GLU A 313 -12.70 15.58 -40.22
CA GLU A 313 -13.40 16.68 -39.55
C GLU A 313 -14.76 16.19 -39.07
N GLU A 314 -14.82 15.71 -37.83
CA GLU A 314 -16.00 15.86 -36.99
C GLU A 314 -15.50 16.34 -35.62
N ASP A 315 -15.79 17.61 -35.29
CA ASP A 315 -15.55 18.25 -34.00
C ASP A 315 -15.94 17.31 -32.83
N PRO A 316 -14.99 16.75 -32.07
CA PRO A 316 -15.26 16.23 -30.75
C PRO A 316 -14.93 17.33 -29.75
N ALA A 317 -15.93 17.68 -28.95
CA ALA A 317 -15.84 18.57 -27.81
C ALA A 317 -14.49 18.47 -27.07
N GLU A 318 -13.87 19.63 -26.82
CA GLU A 318 -12.64 19.82 -26.06
C GLU A 318 -12.78 19.49 -24.55
N ASP A 319 -13.52 18.45 -24.17
CA ASP A 319 -13.99 18.25 -22.78
C ASP A 319 -13.79 16.82 -22.22
N GLU A 320 -12.88 16.00 -22.76
CA GLU A 320 -12.65 14.63 -22.26
C GLU A 320 -11.20 14.23 -21.93
N ASN A 321 -10.30 15.18 -21.70
CA ASN A 321 -9.01 14.90 -21.03
C ASN A 321 -9.05 15.20 -19.51
N GLU A 322 -10.24 15.13 -18.90
CA GLU A 322 -10.43 15.12 -17.44
C GLU A 322 -10.32 13.70 -16.86
N PHE A 323 -9.81 12.73 -17.62
CA PHE A 323 -9.84 11.31 -17.23
C PHE A 323 -8.91 10.93 -16.06
N LEU A 324 -8.04 11.83 -15.59
CA LEU A 324 -7.28 11.61 -14.34
C LEU A 324 -7.38 12.74 -13.31
N GLY A 325 -8.00 13.88 -13.62
CA GLY A 325 -8.13 15.02 -12.70
C GLY A 325 -6.83 15.50 -12.04
N MET A 326 -5.66 15.01 -12.50
CA MET A 326 -4.34 15.42 -12.03
C MET A 326 -3.91 16.59 -12.88
N ASP A 327 -3.70 17.73 -12.23
CA ASP A 327 -3.08 18.89 -12.86
C ASP A 327 -1.77 18.44 -13.53
N THR A 328 -1.50 18.92 -14.74
CA THR A 328 -0.27 18.63 -15.49
C THR A 328 0.99 18.88 -14.66
N ARG A 329 0.93 19.86 -13.74
CA ARG A 329 1.98 20.15 -12.75
C ARG A 329 2.18 19.05 -11.70
N GLU A 330 1.11 18.42 -11.22
CA GLU A 330 1.21 17.30 -10.28
C GLU A 330 1.81 16.07 -10.97
N ALA A 331 1.44 15.82 -12.23
CA ALA A 331 2.05 14.77 -13.03
C ALA A 331 3.56 15.00 -13.25
N GLU A 332 3.97 16.23 -13.58
CA GLU A 332 5.38 16.60 -13.71
C GLU A 332 6.16 16.42 -12.39
N GLN A 333 5.57 16.81 -11.26
CA GLN A 333 6.18 16.61 -9.94
C GLN A 333 6.33 15.12 -9.60
N MET A 334 5.33 14.30 -9.94
CA MET A 334 5.38 12.86 -9.72
C MET A 334 6.46 12.19 -10.58
N ILE A 335 6.61 12.60 -11.84
CA ILE A 335 7.67 12.12 -12.73
C ILE A 335 9.05 12.52 -12.18
N ALA A 336 9.22 13.76 -11.71
CA ALA A 336 10.46 14.21 -11.11
C ALA A 336 10.82 13.42 -9.83
N ALA A 337 9.81 13.14 -8.98
CA ALA A 337 9.99 12.31 -7.79
C ALA A 337 10.39 10.86 -8.13
N LEU A 338 9.76 10.26 -9.15
CA LEU A 338 10.13 8.94 -9.64
C LEU A 338 11.55 8.89 -10.21
N GLN A 339 11.96 9.93 -10.94
CA GLN A 339 13.34 10.03 -11.44
C GLN A 339 14.36 10.16 -10.31
N ALA A 340 14.05 10.90 -9.25
CA ALA A 340 14.91 11.01 -8.06
C ALA A 340 15.07 9.67 -7.33
N LEU A 341 13.97 8.92 -7.14
CA LEU A 341 14.01 7.59 -6.53
C LEU A 341 14.79 6.58 -7.37
N LEU A 342 14.71 6.66 -8.70
CA LEU A 342 15.52 5.81 -9.59
C LEU A 342 17.02 6.12 -9.46
N ALA A 343 17.39 7.40 -9.37
CA ALA A 343 18.78 7.80 -9.16
C ALA A 343 19.31 7.34 -7.80
N GLU A 344 18.52 7.46 -6.73
CA GLU A 344 18.88 6.98 -5.39
C GLU A 344 19.05 5.46 -5.37
N LYS A 345 18.15 4.71 -6.01
CA LYS A 345 18.27 3.25 -6.15
C LYS A 345 19.57 2.86 -6.86
N GLU A 346 19.92 3.55 -7.95
CA GLU A 346 21.14 3.27 -8.71
C GLU A 346 22.40 3.59 -7.90
N GLN A 347 22.38 4.65 -7.10
CA GLN A 347 23.43 4.99 -6.15
C GLN A 347 23.62 3.89 -5.08
N ILE A 348 22.53 3.43 -4.44
CA ILE A 348 22.58 2.36 -3.44
C ILE A 348 23.08 1.05 -4.06
N HIS A 349 22.64 0.74 -5.28
CA HIS A 349 23.11 -0.45 -5.99
C HIS A 349 24.62 -0.39 -6.26
N GLN A 350 25.14 0.76 -6.68
CA GLN A 350 26.57 0.97 -6.88
C GLN A 350 27.36 0.86 -5.55
N GLN A 351 26.79 1.36 -4.46
CA GLN A 351 27.39 1.22 -3.13
C GLN A 351 27.49 -0.25 -2.70
N LEU A 352 26.43 -1.04 -2.88
CA LEU A 352 26.43 -2.47 -2.57
C LEU A 352 27.47 -3.25 -3.39
N LEU A 353 27.62 -2.93 -4.68
CA LEU A 353 28.66 -3.54 -5.52
C LEU A 353 30.08 -3.22 -5.01
N ASN A 354 30.31 -1.99 -4.55
CA ASN A 354 31.60 -1.60 -3.97
C ASN A 354 31.87 -2.33 -2.64
N GLU A 355 30.88 -2.41 -1.75
CA GLU A 355 30.99 -3.12 -0.47
C GLU A 355 31.23 -4.62 -0.67
N GLN A 356 30.56 -5.23 -1.67
CA GLN A 356 30.81 -6.62 -2.06
C GLN A 356 32.24 -6.81 -2.55
N ALA A 357 32.73 -5.95 -3.45
CA ALA A 357 34.09 -6.02 -3.97
C ALA A 357 35.15 -5.87 -2.86
N ASP A 358 34.90 -5.01 -1.87
CA ASP A 358 35.78 -4.84 -0.71
C ASP A 358 35.75 -6.05 0.23
N ALA A 359 34.57 -6.66 0.44
CA ALA A 359 34.45 -7.90 1.21
C ALA A 359 35.19 -9.06 0.54
N GLU A 360 35.09 -9.19 -0.79
CA GLU A 360 35.82 -10.19 -1.57
C GLU A 360 37.34 -10.01 -1.47
N LYS A 361 37.83 -8.76 -1.57
CA LYS A 361 39.26 -8.44 -1.36
C LYS A 361 39.73 -8.82 0.05
N ARG A 362 38.94 -8.54 1.09
CA ARG A 362 39.28 -8.91 2.48
C ARG A 362 39.34 -10.43 2.65
N LEU A 363 38.41 -11.17 2.05
CA LEU A 363 38.43 -12.64 2.07
C LEU A 363 39.64 -13.19 1.32
N GLN A 364 40.02 -12.60 0.19
CA GLN A 364 41.22 -13.00 -0.55
C GLN A 364 42.50 -12.78 0.28
N ALA A 365 42.65 -11.62 0.93
CA ALA A 365 43.79 -11.34 1.80
C ALA A 365 43.88 -12.32 2.98
N LEU A 366 42.76 -12.70 3.58
CA LEU A 366 42.72 -13.72 4.64
C LEU A 366 43.14 -15.11 4.13
N ARG A 367 42.77 -15.48 2.90
CA ARG A 367 43.20 -16.75 2.29
C ARG A 367 44.70 -16.77 2.01
N GLU A 368 45.27 -15.65 1.55
CA GLU A 368 46.71 -15.52 1.29
C GLU A 368 47.52 -15.60 2.59
N MET A 369 47.05 -14.97 3.68
CA MET A 369 47.69 -15.07 5.00
C MET A 369 47.60 -16.47 5.61
N GLY A 370 46.52 -17.21 5.36
CA GLY A 370 46.36 -18.58 5.87
C GLY A 370 47.14 -19.65 5.10
N SER A 371 47.70 -19.31 3.93
CA SER A 371 48.48 -20.23 3.09
C SER A 371 50.00 -20.10 3.27
N ALA A 372 50.46 -19.10 4.01
CA ALA A 372 51.86 -18.90 4.38
C ALA A 372 52.12 -19.51 5.76
#